data_AF-A0A372H102-F1
#
_entry.id   AF-A0A372H102-F1
#
_cell.length_a   1.000
_cell.length_b   1.000
_cell.length_c   1.000
_cell.angle_alpha   90.00
_cell.angle_beta   90.00
_cell.angle_gamma   90.00
#
_symmetry.space_group_name_H-M   'P 1'
#
loop_
_entity.id
_entity.type
_entity.pdbx_description
1 polymer ?
#
loop_
_entity_poly.entity_id
_entity_poly.type
_entity_poly.pdbx_seq_one_letter_code
_entity_poly.pdbx_strand_id
1 'polypeptide(L)'
;MRTLKIIIGFLLLYGAGTEYVAASREVGSWYSAGVIGGVITMLLICTWLIGTGFSNSKYKLSKIQIAKCLVISIALFSLIAFIKIGTYVVPKNFVEINGLKVPIGKCIDGNRRLISDNKKREDYCTCFVEKITAVPEFKEKYQNQLESDKIMEVFKEVQSDPKYLDLKIEECFEVAQMKWTDELAEAMKRNWKKELAGTEFAQTNDIEKYSDCLIEKYRKYPFQEIMSDGFAESEEAIAIDEECTKASEK
;
A
#
# COMPACT_ATOMS: atom_id res chain seq x y z
N MET A 1 -31.84 -17.22 -18.85
CA MET A 1 -30.52 -16.74 -19.35
C MET A 1 -30.44 -15.24 -19.65
N ARG A 2 -31.48 -14.59 -20.21
CA ARG A 2 -31.44 -13.15 -20.53
C ARG A 2 -31.19 -12.25 -19.32
N THR A 3 -31.97 -12.43 -18.25
CA THR A 3 -31.83 -11.68 -16.99
C THR A 3 -30.45 -11.86 -16.36
N LEU A 4 -29.89 -13.08 -16.42
CA LEU A 4 -28.55 -13.38 -15.90
C LEU A 4 -27.46 -12.57 -16.62
N LYS A 5 -27.55 -12.43 -17.96
CA LYS A 5 -26.59 -11.61 -18.73
C LYS A 5 -26.62 -10.15 -18.31
N ILE A 6 -27.82 -9.61 -18.05
CA ILE A 6 -28.01 -8.22 -17.61
C ILE A 6 -27.40 -8.03 -16.22
N ILE A 7 -27.69 -8.94 -15.27
CA ILE A 7 -27.14 -8.89 -13.90
C ILE A 7 -25.61 -8.99 -13.94
N ILE A 8 -25.05 -9.94 -14.69
CA ILE A 8 -23.60 -10.09 -14.83
C ILE A 8 -22.98 -8.82 -15.43
N GLY A 9 -23.60 -8.25 -16.48
CA GLY A 9 -23.14 -6.99 -17.07
C GLY A 9 -23.07 -5.86 -16.04
N PHE A 10 -24.07 -5.72 -15.18
CA PHE A 10 -24.06 -4.71 -14.12
C PHE A 10 -23.01 -4.98 -13.04
N LEU A 11 -22.83 -6.23 -12.61
CA LEU A 11 -21.78 -6.60 -11.66
C LEU A 11 -20.38 -6.34 -12.22
N LEU A 12 -20.16 -6.61 -13.51
CA LEU A 12 -18.90 -6.32 -14.20
C LEU A 12 -18.64 -4.83 -14.30
N LEU A 13 -19.66 -4.01 -14.61
CA LEU A 13 -19.53 -2.55 -14.62
C LEU A 13 -19.18 -2.01 -13.23
N TYR A 14 -19.76 -2.59 -12.17
CA TYR A 14 -19.44 -2.23 -10.79
C TYR A 14 -18.00 -2.57 -10.41
N GLY A 15 -17.56 -3.79 -10.75
CA GLY A 15 -16.17 -4.22 -10.55
C GLY A 15 -15.20 -3.32 -11.32
N ALA A 16 -15.46 -3.08 -12.61
CA ALA A 16 -14.62 -2.25 -13.47
C ALA A 16 -14.51 -0.80 -12.96
N GLY A 17 -15.60 -0.20 -12.48
CA GLY A 17 -15.57 1.13 -11.89
C GLY A 17 -14.72 1.20 -10.61
N THR A 18 -14.74 0.14 -9.81
CA THR A 18 -13.93 0.05 -8.59
C THR A 18 -12.44 -0.13 -8.92
N GLU A 19 -12.13 -1.04 -9.83
CA GLU A 19 -10.74 -1.31 -10.26
C GLU A 19 -10.12 -0.13 -11.02
N TYR A 20 -10.89 0.58 -11.83
CA TYR A 20 -10.43 1.81 -12.48
C TYR A 20 -9.88 2.81 -11.46
N VAL A 21 -10.64 3.08 -10.39
CA VAL A 21 -10.25 4.02 -9.34
C VAL A 21 -9.01 3.53 -8.59
N ALA A 22 -8.91 2.23 -8.30
CA ALA A 22 -7.76 1.64 -7.64
C ALA A 22 -6.49 1.74 -8.51
N ALA A 23 -6.56 1.25 -9.75
CA ALA A 23 -5.44 1.22 -10.68
C ALA A 23 -4.96 2.63 -11.08
N SER A 24 -5.88 3.58 -11.32
CA SER A 24 -5.51 4.97 -11.61
C SER A 24 -4.74 5.63 -10.47
N ARG A 25 -5.03 5.26 -9.23
CA ARG A 25 -4.31 5.79 -8.06
C ARG A 25 -2.97 5.10 -7.85
N GLU A 26 -2.88 3.78 -8.03
CA GLU A 26 -1.62 3.04 -7.93
C GLU A 26 -0.60 3.53 -8.96
N VAL A 27 -1.06 3.80 -10.19
CA VAL A 27 -0.23 4.34 -11.27
C VAL A 27 0.00 5.86 -11.11
N GLY A 28 -0.76 6.54 -10.24
CA GLY A 28 -0.73 8.00 -10.08
C GLY A 28 -1.25 8.77 -11.31
N SER A 29 -1.95 8.10 -12.23
CA SER A 29 -2.47 8.69 -13.45
C SER A 29 -3.83 8.10 -13.82
N TRP A 30 -4.82 8.98 -13.99
CA TRP A 30 -6.16 8.65 -14.48
C TRP A 30 -6.19 8.34 -15.98
N TYR A 31 -5.10 8.64 -16.68
CA TYR A 31 -4.98 8.56 -18.13
C TYR A 31 -3.95 7.53 -18.60
N SER A 32 -3.51 6.63 -17.71
CA SER A 32 -2.63 5.53 -18.10
C SER A 32 -3.28 4.70 -19.21
N ALA A 33 -2.54 4.48 -20.30
CA ALA A 33 -3.03 3.75 -21.47
C ALA A 33 -3.53 2.34 -21.13
N GLY A 34 -2.84 1.65 -20.22
CA GLY A 34 -3.25 0.31 -19.76
C GLY A 34 -4.58 0.34 -19.00
N VAL A 35 -4.77 1.34 -18.14
CA VAL A 35 -6.00 1.51 -17.35
C VAL A 35 -7.19 1.88 -18.26
N ILE A 36 -6.99 2.83 -19.18
CA ILE A 36 -8.01 3.20 -20.17
C ILE A 36 -8.38 2.01 -21.06
N GLY A 37 -7.38 1.28 -21.57
CA GLY A 37 -7.60 0.11 -22.42
C GLY A 37 -8.43 -0.98 -21.74
N GLY A 38 -8.16 -1.26 -20.46
CA GLY A 38 -8.95 -2.19 -19.65
C GLY A 38 -10.41 -1.74 -19.50
N VAL A 39 -10.63 -0.46 -19.18
CA VAL A 39 -11.98 0.11 -19.03
C VAL A 39 -12.79 0.04 -20.34
N ILE A 40 -12.20 0.44 -21.47
CA ILE A 40 -12.87 0.40 -22.78
C ILE A 40 -13.28 -1.04 -23.10
N THR A 41 -12.37 -2.00 -22.90
CA THR A 41 -12.64 -3.42 -23.16
C THR A 41 -13.80 -3.92 -22.30
N MET A 42 -13.82 -3.59 -21.01
CA MET A 42 -14.91 -3.97 -20.12
C MET A 42 -16.24 -3.30 -20.48
N LEU A 43 -16.23 -2.01 -20.85
CA LEU A 43 -17.43 -1.32 -21.31
C LEU A 43 -18.03 -1.98 -22.55
N LEU A 44 -17.20 -2.42 -23.52
CA LEU A 44 -17.67 -3.13 -24.72
C LEU A 44 -18.28 -4.49 -24.37
N ILE A 45 -17.62 -5.28 -23.51
CA ILE A 45 -18.14 -6.58 -23.04
C ILE A 45 -19.47 -6.40 -22.33
N CYS A 46 -19.56 -5.45 -21.41
CA CYS A 46 -20.79 -5.16 -20.65
C CYS A 46 -21.91 -4.67 -21.56
N THR A 47 -21.61 -3.78 -22.50
CA THR A 47 -22.56 -3.29 -23.51
C THR A 47 -23.14 -4.45 -24.32
N TRP A 48 -22.29 -5.39 -24.74
CA TRP A 48 -22.71 -6.57 -25.49
C TRP A 48 -23.55 -7.53 -24.64
N LEU A 49 -23.16 -7.81 -23.39
CA LEU A 49 -23.92 -8.66 -22.46
C LEU A 49 -25.31 -8.08 -22.17
N ILE A 50 -25.38 -6.80 -21.83
CA ILE A 50 -26.63 -6.10 -21.54
C ILE A 50 -27.51 -6.03 -22.79
N GLY A 51 -26.93 -5.63 -23.93
CA GLY A 51 -27.64 -5.56 -25.20
C GLY A 51 -28.25 -6.91 -25.60
N THR A 52 -27.45 -7.97 -25.61
CA THR A 52 -27.95 -9.33 -25.94
C THR A 52 -28.93 -9.88 -24.91
N GLY A 53 -28.92 -9.36 -23.68
CA GLY A 53 -29.92 -9.65 -22.65
C GLY A 53 -31.29 -9.03 -22.94
N PHE A 54 -31.32 -7.78 -23.44
CA PHE A 54 -32.56 -7.07 -23.79
C PHE A 54 -33.11 -7.43 -25.19
N SER A 55 -32.28 -7.97 -26.08
CA SER A 55 -32.72 -8.33 -27.43
C SER A 55 -33.62 -9.58 -27.43
N ASN A 56 -34.75 -9.48 -28.13
CA ASN A 56 -35.61 -10.62 -28.43
C ASN A 56 -35.01 -11.57 -29.48
N SER A 57 -34.10 -11.08 -30.33
CA SER A 57 -33.33 -11.91 -31.26
C SER A 57 -32.02 -12.38 -30.61
N LYS A 58 -31.65 -13.66 -30.77
CA LYS A 58 -30.49 -14.24 -30.07
C LYS A 58 -29.15 -13.59 -30.43
N TYR A 59 -29.01 -12.92 -31.59
CA TYR A 59 -27.70 -12.48 -32.10
C TYR A 59 -27.67 -11.15 -32.88
N LYS A 60 -28.80 -10.49 -33.14
CA LYS A 60 -28.81 -9.25 -33.94
C LYS A 60 -29.24 -8.07 -33.07
N LEU A 61 -28.26 -7.26 -32.66
CA LEU A 61 -28.51 -5.95 -32.09
C LEU A 61 -28.52 -4.93 -33.23
N SER A 62 -29.54 -4.07 -33.26
CA SER A 62 -29.52 -2.93 -34.17
C SER A 62 -28.45 -1.94 -33.71
N LYS A 63 -27.87 -1.16 -34.64
CA LYS A 63 -26.88 -0.11 -34.31
C LYS A 63 -27.41 0.85 -33.23
N ILE A 64 -28.72 1.16 -33.27
CA ILE A 64 -29.40 2.02 -32.31
C ILE A 64 -29.45 1.38 -30.92
N GLN A 65 -29.71 0.06 -30.83
CA GLN A 65 -29.73 -0.65 -29.54
C GLN A 65 -28.34 -0.73 -28.92
N ILE A 66 -27.30 -0.97 -29.72
CA ILE A 66 -25.91 -0.97 -29.25
C ILE A 66 -25.55 0.40 -28.67
N ALA A 67 -25.84 1.48 -29.41
CA ALA A 67 -25.57 2.85 -28.96
C ALA A 67 -26.27 3.17 -27.63
N LYS A 68 -27.56 2.80 -27.49
CA LYS A 68 -28.29 2.99 -26.21
C LYS A 68 -27.66 2.21 -25.05
N CYS A 69 -27.29 0.95 -25.27
CA CYS A 69 -26.67 0.13 -24.22
C CYS A 69 -25.27 0.63 -23.84
N LEU A 70 -24.53 1.18 -24.81
CA LEU A 70 -23.22 1.78 -24.56
C LEU A 70 -23.34 3.03 -23.69
N VAL A 71 -24.29 3.92 -24.00
CA VAL A 71 -24.57 5.11 -23.19
C VAL A 71 -24.96 4.73 -21.76
N ILE A 72 -25.82 3.74 -21.58
CA ILE A 72 -26.20 3.23 -20.25
C ILE A 72 -24.98 2.68 -19.50
N SER A 73 -24.13 1.91 -20.18
CA SER A 73 -22.93 1.31 -19.58
C SER A 73 -21.93 2.37 -19.13
N ILE A 74 -21.70 3.39 -19.97
CA ILE A 74 -20.84 4.53 -19.64
C ILE A 74 -21.41 5.32 -18.47
N ALA A 75 -22.71 5.65 -18.49
CA ALA A 75 -23.33 6.43 -17.42
C ALA A 75 -23.24 5.71 -16.07
N LEU A 76 -23.50 4.40 -16.05
CA LEU A 76 -23.41 3.61 -14.82
C LEU A 76 -21.97 3.47 -14.34
N PHE A 77 -21.02 3.18 -15.24
CA PHE A 77 -19.61 3.14 -14.90
C PHE A 77 -19.14 4.46 -14.29
N SER A 78 -19.47 5.59 -14.93
CA SER A 78 -19.12 6.93 -14.43
C SER A 78 -19.73 7.21 -13.07
N LEU A 79 -21.01 6.84 -12.84
CA LEU A 79 -21.66 6.99 -11.54
C LEU A 79 -20.93 6.19 -10.46
N ILE A 80 -20.59 4.93 -10.74
CA ILE A 80 -19.90 4.05 -9.79
C ILE A 80 -18.49 4.58 -9.52
N ALA A 81 -17.74 4.93 -10.56
CA ALA A 81 -16.41 5.53 -10.42
C ALA A 81 -16.47 6.82 -9.58
N PHE A 82 -17.44 7.70 -9.82
CA PHE A 82 -17.64 8.92 -9.05
C PHE A 82 -17.95 8.64 -7.57
N ILE A 83 -18.91 7.74 -7.29
CA ILE A 83 -19.22 7.32 -5.91
C ILE A 83 -17.97 6.72 -5.26
N LYS A 84 -17.22 5.87 -5.96
CA LYS A 84 -16.01 5.23 -5.43
C LYS A 84 -14.92 6.24 -5.12
N ILE A 85 -14.70 7.21 -6.01
CA ILE A 85 -13.81 8.36 -5.76
C ILE A 85 -14.24 9.06 -4.46
N GLY A 86 -15.53 9.38 -4.30
CA GLY A 86 -16.05 10.03 -3.09
C GLY A 86 -15.89 9.20 -1.81
N THR A 87 -16.25 7.91 -1.84
CA THR A 87 -16.17 7.02 -0.66
C THR A 87 -14.74 6.70 -0.22
N TYR A 88 -13.76 6.80 -1.12
CA TYR A 88 -12.33 6.67 -0.81
C TYR A 88 -11.69 7.99 -0.37
N VAL A 89 -12.37 9.13 -0.53
CA VAL A 89 -11.93 10.43 -0.03
C VAL A 89 -12.36 10.64 1.43
N VAL A 90 -13.43 9.97 1.88
CA VAL A 90 -13.84 10.04 3.29
C VAL A 90 -12.81 9.27 4.12
N PRO A 91 -12.00 9.96 4.95
CA PRO A 91 -11.04 9.30 5.80
C PRO A 91 -11.79 8.38 6.77
N LYS A 92 -11.20 7.22 7.08
CA LYS A 92 -11.80 6.23 7.98
C LYS A 92 -10.91 6.04 9.20
N ASN A 93 -11.52 5.55 10.29
CA ASN A 93 -10.85 5.29 11.56
C ASN A 93 -10.19 6.56 12.12
N PHE A 94 -11.01 7.51 12.54
CA PHE A 94 -10.53 8.70 13.23
C PHE A 94 -10.20 8.36 14.68
N VAL A 95 -9.00 8.75 15.10
CA VAL A 95 -8.54 8.68 16.49
C VAL A 95 -8.24 10.09 16.97
N GLU A 96 -8.54 10.35 18.24
CA GLU A 96 -8.21 11.62 18.88
C GLU A 96 -6.90 11.45 19.64
N ILE A 97 -5.86 12.17 19.20
CA ILE A 97 -4.49 12.03 19.74
C ILE A 97 -3.96 13.44 20.00
N ASN A 98 -3.59 13.73 21.24
CA ASN A 98 -3.08 15.03 21.66
C ASN A 98 -3.96 16.21 21.21
N GLY A 99 -5.28 16.03 21.17
CA GLY A 99 -6.26 17.03 20.77
C GLY A 99 -6.38 17.25 19.25
N LEU A 100 -5.77 16.39 18.43
CA LEU A 100 -5.97 16.35 16.99
C LEU A 100 -6.89 15.19 16.62
N LYS A 101 -7.78 15.40 15.64
CA LYS A 101 -8.63 14.34 15.10
C LYS A 101 -8.00 13.78 13.83
N VAL A 102 -7.27 12.67 13.97
CA VAL A 102 -6.43 12.13 12.91
C VAL A 102 -7.05 10.87 12.31
N PRO A 103 -7.32 10.83 11.00
CA PRO A 103 -7.73 9.60 10.32
C PRO A 103 -6.54 8.67 10.06
N ILE A 104 -6.55 7.50 10.68
CA ILE A 104 -5.46 6.51 10.57
C ILE A 104 -5.75 5.38 9.58
N GLY A 105 -6.88 5.41 8.86
CA GLY A 105 -7.30 4.36 7.93
C GLY A 105 -6.25 4.01 6.87
N LYS A 106 -5.66 5.00 6.20
CA LYS A 106 -4.59 4.75 5.22
C LYS A 106 -3.33 4.15 5.83
N CYS A 107 -2.99 4.54 7.06
CA CYS A 107 -1.85 3.97 7.78
C CYS A 107 -2.11 2.49 8.09
N ILE A 108 -3.31 2.15 8.57
CA ILE A 108 -3.71 0.75 8.81
C ILE A 108 -3.61 -0.05 7.51
N ASP A 109 -4.21 0.43 6.42
CA ASP A 109 -4.21 -0.31 5.16
C ASP A 109 -2.79 -0.44 4.57
N GLY A 110 -1.96 0.59 4.70
CA GLY A 110 -0.57 0.60 4.25
C GLY A 110 0.31 -0.41 4.98
N ASN A 111 0.05 -0.64 6.27
CA ASN A 111 0.84 -1.57 7.10
C ASN A 111 0.33 -3.03 7.06
N ARG A 112 -0.70 -3.34 6.25
CA ARG A 112 -1.28 -4.70 6.15
C ARG A 112 -0.26 -5.79 5.83
N ARG A 113 0.80 -5.46 5.09
CA ARG A 113 1.87 -6.40 4.71
C ARG A 113 2.90 -6.65 5.84
N LEU A 114 3.05 -5.69 6.75
CA LEU A 114 4.05 -5.74 7.82
C LEU A 114 3.45 -6.28 9.12
N ILE A 115 2.21 -5.89 9.43
CA ILE A 115 1.50 -6.29 10.64
C ILE A 115 0.20 -6.96 10.18
N SER A 116 0.05 -8.26 10.39
CA SER A 116 -1.10 -9.03 9.89
C SER A 116 -2.39 -8.76 10.68
N ASP A 117 -2.29 -8.51 11.98
CA ASP A 117 -3.41 -8.22 12.87
C ASP A 117 -3.90 -6.77 12.74
N ASN A 118 -5.22 -6.59 12.66
CA ASN A 118 -5.80 -5.26 12.44
C ASN A 118 -5.71 -4.35 13.66
N LYS A 119 -5.83 -4.91 14.88
CA LYS A 119 -5.78 -4.12 16.10
C LYS A 119 -4.35 -3.63 16.35
N LYS A 120 -3.37 -4.51 16.14
CA LYS A 120 -1.94 -4.14 16.20
C LYS A 120 -1.55 -3.06 15.19
N ARG A 121 -2.17 -3.05 14.00
CA ARG A 121 -1.98 -1.97 13.01
C ARG A 121 -2.54 -0.64 13.49
N GLU A 122 -3.73 -0.67 14.08
CA GLU A 122 -4.35 0.52 14.66
C GLU A 122 -3.48 1.09 15.79
N ASP A 123 -2.99 0.22 16.68
CA ASP A 123 -2.16 0.61 17.81
C ASP A 123 -0.81 1.17 17.34
N TYR A 124 -0.18 0.55 16.34
CA TYR A 124 1.05 1.07 15.69
C TYR A 124 0.85 2.47 15.11
N CYS A 125 -0.20 2.66 14.30
CA CYS A 125 -0.49 3.94 13.67
C CYS A 125 -0.85 5.02 14.69
N THR A 126 -1.54 4.64 15.78
CA THR A 126 -1.87 5.54 16.88
C THR A 126 -0.61 5.98 17.61
N CYS A 127 0.24 5.03 18.01
CA CYS A 127 1.53 5.32 18.65
C CYS A 127 2.38 6.27 17.80
N PHE A 128 2.47 6.02 16.50
CA PHE A 128 3.27 6.85 15.60
C PHE A 128 2.79 8.32 15.58
N VAL A 129 1.47 8.54 15.44
CA VAL A 129 0.89 9.88 15.46
C VAL A 129 1.06 10.52 16.84
N GLU A 130 0.93 9.73 17.91
CA GLU A 130 1.13 10.20 19.28
C GLU A 130 2.56 10.72 19.50
N LYS A 131 3.59 9.97 19.08
CA LYS A 131 4.99 10.38 19.19
C LYS A 131 5.27 11.68 18.43
N ILE A 132 4.80 11.80 17.20
CA ILE A 132 4.96 13.03 16.41
C ILE A 132 4.27 14.22 17.08
N THR A 133 3.03 14.03 17.51
CA THR A 133 2.21 15.13 18.06
C THR A 133 2.54 15.47 19.51
N ALA A 134 3.33 14.64 20.19
CA ALA A 134 3.89 14.93 21.51
C ALA A 134 4.95 16.04 21.45
N VAL A 135 5.63 16.20 20.30
CA VAL A 135 6.57 17.31 20.07
C VAL A 135 5.79 18.54 19.57
N PRO A 136 5.74 19.66 20.33
CA PRO A 136 4.90 20.81 19.97
C PRO A 136 5.18 21.39 18.58
N GLU A 137 6.46 21.48 18.21
CA GLU A 137 6.89 21.99 16.90
C GLU A 137 6.36 21.12 15.75
N PHE A 138 6.41 19.79 15.89
CA PHE A 138 5.90 18.86 14.89
C PHE A 138 4.38 18.84 14.87
N LYS A 139 3.74 18.93 16.03
CA LYS A 139 2.29 19.07 16.12
C LYS A 139 1.82 20.28 15.31
N GLU A 140 2.40 21.46 15.52
CA GLU A 140 2.02 22.68 14.82
C GLU A 140 2.32 22.59 13.32
N LYS A 141 3.51 22.11 12.95
CA LYS A 141 3.95 21.95 11.55
C LYS A 141 3.06 20.98 10.77
N TYR A 142 2.70 19.85 11.37
CA TYR A 142 2.05 18.74 10.68
C TYR A 142 0.55 18.62 10.93
N GLN A 143 -0.05 19.44 11.80
CA GLN A 143 -1.48 19.36 12.15
C GLN A 143 -2.39 19.24 10.92
N ASN A 144 -2.27 20.17 9.97
CA ASN A 144 -3.13 20.18 8.78
C ASN A 144 -2.97 18.91 7.94
N GLN A 145 -1.76 18.37 7.83
CA GLN A 145 -1.48 17.16 7.08
C GLN A 145 -2.02 15.92 7.79
N LEU A 146 -1.82 15.84 9.12
CA LEU A 146 -2.34 14.77 9.96
C LEU A 146 -3.87 14.70 9.91
N GLU A 147 -4.57 15.83 10.09
CA GLU A 147 -6.04 15.90 10.03
C GLU A 147 -6.59 15.64 8.62
N SER A 148 -5.79 15.88 7.58
CA SER A 148 -6.17 15.72 6.17
C SER A 148 -5.80 14.35 5.56
N ASP A 149 -5.60 13.31 6.37
CA ASP A 149 -5.33 11.93 5.90
C ASP A 149 -4.04 11.82 5.06
N LYS A 150 -3.01 12.59 5.45
CA LYS A 150 -1.66 12.62 4.85
C LYS A 150 -0.57 12.10 5.79
N ILE A 151 -0.90 11.18 6.70
CA ILE A 151 0.04 10.60 7.66
C ILE A 151 1.30 10.03 6.97
N MET A 152 1.16 9.42 5.80
CA MET A 152 2.30 8.86 5.06
C MET A 152 3.24 9.93 4.49
N GLU A 153 2.75 11.12 4.19
CA GLU A 153 3.59 12.26 3.77
C GLU A 153 4.37 12.78 4.99
N VAL A 154 3.66 12.98 6.12
CA VAL A 154 4.25 13.37 7.40
C VAL A 154 5.34 12.38 7.82
N PHE A 155 5.08 11.08 7.71
CA PHE A 155 6.04 10.02 8.04
C PHE A 155 7.37 10.19 7.29
N LYS A 156 7.30 10.40 5.97
CA LYS A 156 8.51 10.56 5.12
C LYS A 156 9.29 11.82 5.46
N GLU A 157 8.58 12.92 5.74
CA GLU A 157 9.21 14.17 6.12
C GLU A 157 9.88 14.06 7.49
N VAL A 158 9.18 13.47 8.47
CA VAL A 158 9.68 13.25 9.83
C VAL A 158 10.90 12.32 9.84
N GLN A 159 10.91 11.25 9.02
CA GLN A 159 12.08 10.39 8.86
C GLN A 159 13.34 11.11 8.35
N SER A 160 13.16 12.21 7.64
CA SER A 160 14.28 13.01 7.12
C SER A 160 14.71 14.12 8.08
N ASP A 161 14.00 14.30 9.21
CA ASP A 161 14.28 15.33 10.21
C ASP A 161 15.29 14.81 11.23
N PRO A 162 16.31 15.60 11.63
CA PRO A 162 17.29 15.20 12.63
C PRO A 162 16.68 14.76 13.97
N LYS A 163 15.51 15.30 14.34
CA LYS A 163 14.81 14.91 15.58
C LYS A 163 14.09 13.56 15.49
N TYR A 164 14.13 12.88 14.34
CA TYR A 164 13.51 11.57 14.16
C TYR A 164 13.93 10.56 15.22
N LEU A 165 15.24 10.53 15.53
CA LEU A 165 15.81 9.62 16.53
C LEU A 165 15.30 9.94 17.93
N ASP A 166 15.04 11.21 18.24
CA ASP A 166 14.51 11.63 19.54
C ASP A 166 13.04 11.24 19.76
N LEU A 167 12.30 10.94 18.67
CA LEU A 167 10.89 10.57 18.74
C LEU A 167 10.65 9.15 19.27
N LYS A 168 11.69 8.31 19.27
CA LYS A 168 11.61 6.91 19.69
C LYS A 168 10.50 6.13 18.98
N ILE A 169 10.50 6.20 17.65
CA ILE A 169 9.48 5.56 16.81
C ILE A 169 9.56 4.03 16.87
N GLU A 170 10.74 3.49 17.15
CA GLU A 170 11.02 2.07 17.40
C GLU A 170 10.12 1.49 18.49
N GLU A 171 9.78 2.26 19.54
CA GLU A 171 8.84 1.83 20.59
C GLU A 171 7.45 1.47 20.02
N CYS A 172 7.04 2.10 18.91
CA CYS A 172 5.75 1.77 18.27
C CYS A 172 5.75 0.38 17.63
N PHE A 173 6.92 -0.15 17.26
CA PHE A 173 7.05 -1.52 16.76
C PHE A 173 6.88 -2.55 17.88
N GLU A 174 7.23 -2.20 19.12
CA GLU A 174 7.01 -3.03 20.30
C GLU A 174 5.52 -3.15 20.63
N VAL A 175 4.77 -2.06 20.53
CA VAL A 175 3.30 -2.03 20.69
C VAL A 175 2.62 -2.98 19.70
N ALA A 176 3.14 -3.04 18.47
CA ALA A 176 2.64 -3.97 17.44
C ALA A 176 3.07 -5.42 17.67
N GLN A 177 4.00 -5.70 18.61
CA GLN A 177 4.63 -6.99 18.82
C GLN A 177 5.03 -7.66 17.48
N MET A 178 5.73 -6.91 16.62
CA MET A 178 6.12 -7.43 15.32
C MET A 178 7.01 -8.67 15.49
N LYS A 179 6.79 -9.66 14.64
CA LYS A 179 7.58 -10.89 14.59
C LYS A 179 8.15 -11.04 13.20
N TRP A 180 9.25 -11.77 13.10
CA TRP A 180 9.75 -12.22 11.81
C TRP A 180 8.66 -12.95 11.03
N THR A 181 8.33 -12.42 9.86
CA THR A 181 7.54 -13.13 8.83
C THR A 181 8.41 -13.34 7.60
N ASP A 182 8.05 -14.34 6.80
CA ASP A 182 8.77 -14.58 5.54
C ASP A 182 8.58 -13.42 4.55
N GLU A 183 7.42 -12.75 4.56
CA GLU A 183 7.22 -11.57 3.71
C GLU A 183 8.10 -10.39 4.11
N LEU A 184 8.31 -10.19 5.42
CA LEU A 184 9.19 -9.15 5.94
C LEU A 184 10.65 -9.44 5.60
N ALA A 185 11.10 -10.68 5.82
CA ALA A 185 12.46 -11.11 5.48
C ALA A 185 12.76 -10.91 3.98
N GLU A 186 11.82 -11.32 3.12
CA GLU A 186 11.96 -11.14 1.67
C GLU A 186 11.88 -9.66 1.25
N ALA A 187 11.10 -8.82 1.95
CA ALA A 187 11.08 -7.39 1.71
C ALA A 187 12.42 -6.72 2.06
N MET A 188 13.01 -7.07 3.20
CA MET A 188 14.32 -6.57 3.62
C MET A 188 15.42 -7.01 2.64
N LYS A 189 15.44 -8.29 2.23
CA LYS A 189 16.37 -8.78 1.20
C LYS A 189 16.27 -7.99 -0.10
N ARG A 190 15.05 -7.73 -0.59
CA ARG A 190 14.87 -6.93 -1.82
C ARG A 190 15.39 -5.51 -1.67
N ASN A 191 15.24 -4.89 -0.49
CA ASN A 191 15.78 -3.56 -0.22
C ASN A 191 17.31 -3.57 -0.21
N TRP A 192 17.95 -4.47 0.54
CA TRP A 192 19.42 -4.57 0.56
C TRP A 192 20.00 -4.87 -0.82
N LYS A 193 19.38 -5.77 -1.58
CA LYS A 193 19.79 -6.04 -2.97
C LYS A 193 19.75 -4.78 -3.82
N LYS A 194 18.73 -3.96 -3.65
CA LYS A 194 18.57 -2.70 -4.40
C LYS A 194 19.61 -1.66 -3.98
N GLU A 195 19.91 -1.56 -2.69
CA GLU A 195 20.89 -0.61 -2.14
C GLU A 195 22.33 -0.98 -2.50
N LEU A 196 22.65 -2.28 -2.51
CA LEU A 196 23.99 -2.79 -2.82
C LEU A 196 24.24 -2.93 -4.32
N ALA A 197 23.20 -3.02 -5.15
CA ALA A 197 23.35 -3.12 -6.60
C ALA A 197 24.08 -1.90 -7.18
N GLY A 198 25.17 -2.15 -7.91
CA GLY A 198 25.97 -1.09 -8.56
C GLY A 198 26.99 -0.42 -7.63
N THR A 199 27.14 -0.88 -6.39
CA THR A 199 28.20 -0.43 -5.48
C THR A 199 29.51 -1.21 -5.71
N GLU A 200 30.61 -0.79 -5.06
CA GLU A 200 31.87 -1.56 -5.07
C GLU A 200 31.69 -2.94 -4.45
N PHE A 201 30.84 -3.07 -3.43
CA PHE A 201 30.50 -4.35 -2.80
C PHE A 201 29.94 -5.36 -3.82
N ALA A 202 29.12 -4.91 -4.77
CA ALA A 202 28.59 -5.76 -5.84
C ALA A 202 29.68 -6.33 -6.76
N GLN A 203 30.86 -5.70 -6.82
CA GLN A 203 31.97 -6.16 -7.64
C GLN A 203 32.71 -7.31 -6.94
N THR A 204 32.95 -7.18 -5.64
CA THR A 204 33.73 -8.13 -4.83
C THR A 204 32.91 -9.26 -4.21
N ASN A 205 31.60 -9.06 -3.99
CA ASN A 205 30.74 -9.97 -3.24
C ASN A 205 29.45 -10.34 -3.99
N ASP A 206 28.90 -11.51 -3.69
CA ASP A 206 27.58 -11.98 -4.12
C ASP A 206 26.50 -11.41 -3.21
N ILE A 207 25.73 -10.44 -3.73
CA ILE A 207 24.68 -9.73 -3.00
C ILE A 207 23.55 -10.68 -2.55
N GLU A 208 23.23 -11.71 -3.35
CA GLU A 208 22.20 -12.69 -2.99
C GLU A 208 22.64 -13.45 -1.75
N LYS A 209 23.85 -14.01 -1.80
CA LYS A 209 24.44 -14.80 -0.72
C LYS A 209 24.63 -13.98 0.56
N TYR A 210 25.05 -12.72 0.42
CA TYR A 210 25.16 -11.79 1.55
C TYR A 210 23.79 -11.52 2.20
N SER A 211 22.78 -11.17 1.39
CA SER A 211 21.43 -10.85 1.88
C SER A 211 20.76 -12.06 2.54
N ASP A 212 20.97 -13.25 2.00
CA ASP A 212 20.51 -14.51 2.58
C ASP A 212 21.14 -14.77 3.95
N CYS A 213 22.46 -14.62 4.04
CA CYS A 213 23.19 -14.76 5.29
C CYS A 213 22.68 -13.78 6.37
N LEU A 214 22.51 -12.50 6.02
CA LEU A 214 21.99 -11.49 6.95
C LEU A 214 20.63 -11.90 7.51
N ILE A 215 19.67 -12.30 6.65
CA ILE A 215 18.37 -12.75 7.12
C ILE A 215 18.48 -13.98 8.01
N GLU A 216 19.28 -14.98 7.64
CA GLU A 216 19.44 -16.19 8.43
C GLU A 216 19.97 -15.87 9.84
N LYS A 217 20.93 -14.96 9.94
CA LYS A 217 21.57 -14.55 11.19
C LYS A 217 20.64 -13.68 12.03
N TYR A 218 20.03 -12.66 11.43
CA TYR A 218 19.11 -11.76 12.12
C TYR A 218 17.83 -12.45 12.58
N ARG A 219 17.32 -13.47 11.88
CA ARG A 219 16.16 -14.24 12.37
C ARG A 219 16.42 -15.03 13.65
N LYS A 220 17.67 -15.14 14.12
CA LYS A 220 18.01 -15.75 15.41
C LYS A 220 17.70 -14.85 16.61
N TYR A 221 17.52 -13.55 16.36
CA TYR A 221 17.18 -12.58 17.38
C TYR A 221 15.71 -12.18 17.29
N PRO A 222 15.07 -11.84 18.43
CA PRO A 222 13.78 -11.15 18.42
C PRO A 222 13.82 -9.92 17.51
N PHE A 223 12.75 -9.72 16.74
CA PHE A 223 12.70 -8.59 15.81
C PHE A 223 12.82 -7.24 16.54
N GLN A 224 12.26 -7.15 17.75
CA GLN A 224 12.37 -5.97 18.61
C GLN A 224 13.83 -5.63 18.94
N GLU A 225 14.65 -6.65 19.23
CA GLU A 225 16.05 -6.47 19.57
C GLU A 225 16.81 -5.86 18.39
N ILE A 226 16.56 -6.37 17.18
CA ILE A 226 17.21 -5.88 15.95
C ILE A 226 16.82 -4.43 15.61
N MET A 227 15.59 -4.05 15.95
CA MET A 227 15.06 -2.72 15.68
C MET A 227 15.38 -1.69 16.78
N SER A 228 16.03 -2.13 17.87
CA SER A 228 16.37 -1.26 18.98
C SER A 228 17.55 -0.34 18.67
N ASP A 229 17.55 0.83 19.31
CA ASP A 229 18.68 1.76 19.26
C ASP A 229 19.94 1.07 19.80
N GLY A 230 20.96 0.98 18.94
CA GLY A 230 22.26 0.42 19.29
C GLY A 230 22.48 -1.04 18.85
N PHE A 231 21.46 -1.78 18.39
CA PHE A 231 21.72 -3.12 17.84
C PHE A 231 22.61 -3.05 16.61
N ALA A 232 22.37 -2.11 15.70
CA ALA A 232 23.20 -1.92 14.50
C ALA A 232 24.67 -1.59 14.81
N GLU A 233 24.96 -1.06 16.01
CA GLU A 233 26.30 -0.69 16.49
C GLU A 233 26.88 -1.73 17.46
N SER A 234 26.12 -2.78 17.77
CA SER A 234 26.54 -3.84 18.69
C SER A 234 27.65 -4.70 18.10
N GLU A 235 28.44 -5.33 18.97
CA GLU A 235 29.45 -6.31 18.56
C GLU A 235 28.81 -7.46 17.78
N GLU A 236 27.59 -7.85 18.15
CA GLU A 236 26.81 -8.88 17.47
C GLU A 236 26.47 -8.50 16.03
N ALA A 237 25.96 -7.28 15.79
CA ALA A 237 25.63 -6.84 14.43
C ALA A 237 26.87 -6.70 13.56
N ILE A 238 27.95 -6.16 14.10
CA ILE A 238 29.24 -6.05 13.40
C ILE A 238 29.78 -7.45 13.05
N ALA A 239 29.73 -8.39 14.00
CA ALA A 239 30.18 -9.76 13.75
C ALA A 239 29.33 -10.47 12.68
N ILE A 240 28.02 -10.27 12.67
CA ILE A 240 27.12 -10.80 11.63
C ILE A 240 27.48 -10.21 10.27
N ASP A 241 27.69 -8.89 10.20
CA ASP A 241 28.05 -8.21 8.96
C ASP A 241 29.40 -8.70 8.40
N GLU A 242 30.42 -8.82 9.24
CA GLU A 242 31.73 -9.34 8.84
C GLU A 242 31.65 -10.79 8.38
N GLU A 243 30.89 -11.64 9.08
CA GLU A 243 30.71 -13.04 8.72
C GLU A 243 30.02 -13.16 7.36
N CYS A 244 28.92 -12.43 7.17
CA CYS A 244 28.17 -12.46 5.92
C CYS A 244 28.94 -11.83 4.75
N THR A 245 29.73 -10.80 5.00
CA THR A 245 30.64 -10.21 4.02
C THR A 245 31.66 -11.24 3.56
N LYS A 246 32.41 -11.86 4.47
CA LYS A 246 33.40 -12.90 4.13
C LYS A 246 32.76 -14.10 3.44
N ALA A 247 31.59 -14.54 3.90
CA ALA A 247 30.89 -15.67 3.30
C ALA A 247 30.40 -15.39 1.88
N SER A 248 30.28 -14.13 1.48
CA SER A 248 29.77 -13.71 0.17
C SER A 248 30.84 -13.31 -0.85
N GLU A 249 32.13 -13.36 -0.50
CA GLU A 249 33.23 -13.07 -1.44
C GLU A 249 33.20 -14.01 -2.67
N LYS A 250 33.54 -13.45 -3.84
CA LYS A 250 33.55 -14.16 -5.14
C LYS A 250 34.86 -14.87 -5.45
#